data_AF-A0A177WRG0-F1
#
_entry.id   AF-A0A177WRG0-F1
#
_cell.length_a   1.000
_cell.length_b   1.000
_cell.length_c   1.000
_cell.angle_alpha   90.00
_cell.angle_beta   90.00
_cell.angle_gamma   90.00
#
_symmetry.space_group_name_H-M   'P 1'
#
loop_
_entity.id
_entity.type
_entity.pdbx_description
1 polymer ?
#
loop_
_entity_poly.entity_id
_entity_poly.type
_entity_poly.pdbx_seq_one_letter_code
_entity_poly.pdbx_strand_id
1 'polypeptide(L)'
;MTAASVAFGHEKEMKRNKERRILPKNTASPRSKILKLPDISKPHVSLVTPSVTGAKNETSGKHGKIERNPFHMPSDVEVFAMREEDRRVKLEIKEAMKNLSIYEKNTVKRKNFKNLLAEDTDDVDFYNVLRKRDADKFLVNRQTRADRHFGKENLHDFIAKKREMFLVQYALGVKREEMRKLEEIAQAEEQKLLDDEKALEEDAAKFDAFLKENDKNSVEAIKKAELETKAKIEKIQEIKKLNVQIMSIRSDMSKNEDQLKDLQRYRQFLEKLTPKEFFVAQSDSNYISSRDNPLAQSKTGNLGPNHTTPCPLTTPATDQNNTVSSDELADEEFWENDQEPAMFFKTPEQLLDIFSELEENNLALIQNCQETEETLEELKTKIADTSFKMENETASLNQQIDFLNAAISKEEEKAHMLEERSRQFTTGVVGAEPQEKLLEDLNHKVKEVYRRCFGDNDGNLSTLQMLTSIENRLEQLFEFIELMPPEKVEQAEKVKDKERRQRLREEKMEAQRVLQEERVQRALERARAPVKKKTGKPVVFRSAPPQKKKKKEEDTKKKEEDDLEYFWN
;
A
#
# COMPACT_ATOMS: atom_id res chain seq x y z
N MET A 1 13.82 -17.78 -10.01
CA MET A 1 12.96 -17.01 -9.08
C MET A 1 12.93 -15.60 -9.61
N THR A 2 11.82 -15.24 -10.23
CA THR A 2 11.65 -14.09 -11.12
C THR A 2 10.39 -13.34 -10.69
N ALA A 3 10.34 -12.04 -10.95
CA ALA A 3 9.29 -11.03 -10.69
C ALA A 3 9.48 -10.28 -9.35
N ALA A 4 9.79 -8.96 -9.34
CA ALA A 4 8.97 -7.80 -9.76
C ALA A 4 7.70 -7.67 -8.90
N SER A 5 7.20 -6.52 -8.44
CA SER A 5 7.42 -5.10 -8.71
C SER A 5 6.53 -4.33 -7.69
N VAL A 6 6.89 -3.07 -7.34
CA VAL A 6 6.02 -1.85 -7.24
C VAL A 6 4.81 -1.93 -6.27
N ALA A 7 4.57 -1.01 -5.32
CA ALA A 7 4.09 0.35 -5.58
C ALA A 7 3.95 1.19 -4.31
N PHE A 8 3.96 2.50 -4.54
CA PHE A 8 3.81 3.62 -3.62
C PHE A 8 2.42 4.24 -3.79
N GLY A 9 1.80 4.73 -2.70
CA GLY A 9 1.00 5.97 -2.73
C GLY A 9 -0.54 5.94 -2.72
N HIS A 10 -1.09 6.86 -1.90
CA HIS A 10 -2.37 7.62 -2.03
C HIS A 10 -3.69 6.85 -1.78
N GLU A 11 -4.82 7.43 -1.36
CA GLU A 11 -5.24 8.64 -0.63
C GLU A 11 -6.78 8.45 -0.45
N LYS A 12 -7.36 9.07 0.59
CA LYS A 12 -8.76 9.59 0.69
C LYS A 12 -10.03 8.68 0.84
N GLU A 13 -10.77 9.11 1.86
CA GLU A 13 -12.23 9.27 2.03
C GLU A 13 -13.19 8.07 2.14
N MET A 14 -13.91 8.00 3.28
CA MET A 14 -15.35 8.29 3.28
C MET A 14 -15.90 8.62 4.69
N LYS A 15 -16.68 9.71 4.74
CA LYS A 15 -17.51 10.19 5.85
C LYS A 15 -18.85 9.42 5.92
N ARG A 16 -19.43 9.29 7.12
CA ARG A 16 -20.83 9.63 7.50
C ARG A 16 -21.11 9.12 8.94
N ASN A 17 -21.23 9.97 9.96
CA ASN A 17 -22.33 10.88 10.34
C ASN A 17 -23.32 10.25 11.35
N LYS A 18 -23.29 10.70 12.62
CA LYS A 18 -24.50 11.01 13.43
C LYS A 18 -24.14 11.68 14.76
N GLU A 19 -24.65 12.90 14.92
CA GLU A 19 -24.65 13.70 16.14
C GLU A 19 -25.37 13.01 17.31
N ARG A 20 -24.89 13.25 18.54
CA ARG A 20 -25.73 13.65 19.67
C ARG A 20 -24.89 14.24 20.82
N ARG A 21 -25.45 15.32 21.35
CA ARG A 21 -24.93 16.32 22.29
C ARG A 21 -25.06 15.81 23.76
N ILE A 22 -24.25 16.40 24.67
CA ILE A 22 -24.50 16.69 26.11
C ILE A 22 -23.45 16.11 27.12
N LEU A 23 -22.62 17.05 27.61
CA LEU A 23 -22.13 17.37 28.97
C LEU A 23 -21.32 16.36 29.85
N PRO A 24 -20.40 16.88 30.69
CA PRO A 24 -19.27 16.12 31.24
C PRO A 24 -19.62 15.34 32.52
N LYS A 25 -19.09 14.11 32.60
CA LYS A 25 -19.14 13.26 33.80
C LYS A 25 -17.99 13.60 34.72
N ASN A 26 -18.33 14.02 35.93
CA ASN A 26 -17.43 14.05 37.07
C ASN A 26 -18.20 13.47 38.25
N THR A 27 -17.91 12.24 38.68
CA THR A 27 -18.17 11.80 40.07
C THR A 27 -17.38 10.56 40.45
N ALA A 28 -16.75 10.71 41.60
CA ALA A 28 -16.10 9.75 42.47
C ALA A 28 -16.87 8.45 42.76
N SER A 29 -16.10 7.42 43.13
CA SER A 29 -16.49 6.17 43.77
C SER A 29 -16.11 6.22 45.28
N PRO A 30 -16.50 5.27 46.16
CA PRO A 30 -17.60 5.46 47.08
C PRO A 30 -17.20 5.21 48.55
N ARG A 31 -17.90 5.79 49.53
CA ARG A 31 -17.88 5.24 50.89
C ARG A 31 -19.12 5.55 51.72
N SER A 32 -19.42 4.55 52.56
CA SER A 32 -20.34 4.45 53.70
C SER A 32 -21.85 4.42 53.45
N LYS A 33 -22.37 3.19 53.52
CA LYS A 33 -23.71 2.83 54.00
C LYS A 33 -23.84 3.21 55.48
N ILE A 34 -24.86 4.01 55.84
CA ILE A 34 -25.52 3.95 57.14
C ILE A 34 -27.02 4.05 56.88
N LEU A 35 -27.75 3.06 57.42
CA LEU A 35 -29.19 2.83 57.26
C LEU A 35 -30.00 3.91 57.98
N LYS A 36 -31.04 4.41 57.30
CA LYS A 36 -32.14 5.22 57.84
C LYS A 36 -33.32 4.32 58.18
N LEU A 37 -33.99 4.57 59.30
CA LEU A 37 -35.33 4.10 59.64
C LEU A 37 -36.23 5.33 59.93
N PRO A 38 -37.57 5.24 59.77
CA PRO A 38 -38.33 6.17 58.94
C PRO A 38 -39.11 7.26 59.69
N ASP A 39 -39.50 8.27 58.90
CA ASP A 39 -40.37 9.40 59.24
C ASP A 39 -41.76 9.00 59.72
N ILE A 40 -42.28 9.71 60.72
CA ILE A 40 -43.73 9.91 60.91
C ILE A 40 -44.00 11.38 61.18
N SER A 41 -44.88 11.91 60.35
CA SER A 41 -45.42 13.26 60.33
C SER A 41 -46.20 13.62 61.59
N LYS A 42 -46.10 14.89 61.99
CA LYS A 42 -46.94 15.54 63.00
C LYS A 42 -48.41 15.51 62.58
N PRO A 43 -49.33 15.56 63.55
CA PRO A 43 -50.33 16.62 63.47
C PRO A 43 -50.55 17.38 64.79
N HIS A 44 -51.01 18.61 64.58
CA HIS A 44 -51.28 19.70 65.51
C HIS A 44 -52.74 19.64 65.97
N VAL A 45 -53.04 19.60 67.28
CA VAL A 45 -54.30 20.15 67.82
C VAL A 45 -54.10 20.73 69.22
N SER A 46 -54.72 21.89 69.37
CA SER A 46 -54.88 22.84 70.46
C SER A 46 -55.66 22.37 71.69
N LEU A 47 -55.35 23.04 72.82
CA LEU A 47 -56.22 23.50 73.91
C LEU A 47 -57.10 22.46 74.63
N VAL A 48 -56.89 22.31 75.95
CA VAL A 48 -57.86 22.61 77.03
C VAL A 48 -57.13 22.52 78.39
N THR A 49 -57.13 23.62 79.15
CA THR A 49 -56.99 23.70 80.62
C THR A 49 -58.38 23.57 81.24
N PRO A 50 -58.61 23.09 82.50
CA PRO A 50 -58.36 23.94 83.68
C PRO A 50 -58.09 23.25 85.05
N SER A 51 -57.49 24.03 85.96
CA SER A 51 -57.83 24.29 87.39
C SER A 51 -58.00 23.09 88.36
N VAL A 52 -57.39 23.05 89.55
CA VAL A 52 -57.91 23.74 90.76
C VAL A 52 -56.89 23.72 91.94
N THR A 53 -56.64 24.91 92.50
CA THR A 53 -56.32 25.33 93.90
C THR A 53 -55.12 24.72 94.67
N GLY A 54 -54.33 25.47 95.46
CA GLY A 54 -54.39 26.87 95.87
C GLY A 54 -53.34 27.24 96.95
N ALA A 55 -53.35 28.52 97.31
CA ALA A 55 -52.85 29.15 98.55
C ALA A 55 -51.33 29.41 98.77
N LYS A 56 -50.96 30.68 98.50
CA LYS A 56 -50.21 31.66 99.33
C LYS A 56 -49.25 31.17 100.42
N ASN A 57 -48.01 31.69 100.38
CA ASN A 57 -47.47 32.51 101.48
C ASN A 57 -46.30 33.40 101.03
N GLU A 58 -46.32 34.65 101.51
CA GLU A 58 -45.28 35.67 101.39
C GLU A 58 -44.10 35.37 102.31
N THR A 59 -42.88 35.80 101.96
CA THR A 59 -41.96 36.49 102.87
C THR A 59 -40.80 37.11 102.07
N SER A 60 -40.63 38.41 102.25
CA SER A 60 -39.47 39.20 101.84
C SER A 60 -38.22 38.83 102.65
N GLY A 61 -37.07 38.66 102.00
CA GLY A 61 -35.77 38.54 102.66
C GLY A 61 -34.59 38.78 101.71
N LYS A 62 -33.83 39.86 101.97
CA LYS A 62 -32.52 40.13 101.34
C LYS A 62 -31.55 38.96 101.62
N HIS A 63 -30.93 38.40 100.57
CA HIS A 63 -29.67 37.65 100.64
C HIS A 63 -28.85 38.09 99.42
N GLY A 64 -27.68 38.71 99.53
CA GLY A 64 -26.50 38.21 100.25
C GLY A 64 -25.77 37.27 99.28
N LYS A 65 -24.64 37.72 98.71
CA LYS A 65 -23.78 36.92 97.83
C LYS A 65 -23.44 35.61 98.54
N ILE A 66 -24.05 34.51 98.11
CA ILE A 66 -23.64 33.17 98.52
C ILE A 66 -22.49 32.80 97.57
N GLU A 67 -21.26 32.83 98.09
CA GLU A 67 -20.12 32.12 97.51
C GLU A 67 -20.55 30.66 97.29
N ARG A 68 -20.72 30.26 96.02
CA ARG A 68 -20.99 28.87 95.70
C ARG A 68 -19.74 28.07 96.08
N ASN A 69 -19.93 27.12 96.99
CA ASN A 69 -18.88 26.23 97.47
C ASN A 69 -18.20 25.53 96.27
N PRO A 70 -16.87 25.65 96.10
CA PRO A 70 -16.14 25.08 94.96
C PRO A 70 -16.15 23.54 94.90
N PHE A 71 -16.65 22.87 95.95
CA PHE A 71 -16.83 21.42 95.99
C PHE A 71 -18.30 20.98 95.90
N HIS A 72 -19.23 21.89 95.58
CA HIS A 72 -20.63 21.52 95.35
C HIS A 72 -20.79 20.93 93.95
N MET A 73 -21.17 19.64 93.90
CA MET A 73 -21.43 18.96 92.63
C MET A 73 -22.70 19.54 91.99
N PRO A 74 -22.62 20.13 90.78
CA PRO A 74 -23.78 20.76 90.15
C PRO A 74 -24.89 19.74 89.90
N SER A 75 -26.15 20.16 90.04
CA SER A 75 -27.29 19.27 89.73
C SER A 75 -27.33 18.94 88.24
N ASP A 76 -27.89 17.79 87.86
CA ASP A 76 -27.97 17.38 86.45
C ASP A 76 -28.59 18.46 85.55
N VAL A 77 -29.56 19.24 86.06
CA VAL A 77 -30.16 20.37 85.33
C VAL A 77 -29.14 21.50 85.09
N GLU A 78 -28.31 21.83 86.09
CA GLU A 78 -27.23 22.81 85.93
C GLU A 78 -26.13 22.29 85.00
N VAL A 79 -25.81 20.99 85.04
CA VAL A 79 -24.83 20.36 84.12
C VAL A 79 -25.33 20.41 82.67
N PHE A 80 -26.62 20.15 82.43
CA PHE A 80 -27.21 20.27 81.10
C PHE A 80 -27.23 21.72 80.62
N ALA A 81 -27.56 22.69 81.49
CA ALA A 81 -27.50 24.12 81.15
C ALA A 81 -26.07 24.57 80.81
N MET A 82 -25.07 24.18 81.61
CA MET A 82 -23.66 24.48 81.32
C MET A 82 -23.18 23.83 80.03
N ARG A 83 -23.59 22.58 79.73
CA ARG A 83 -23.27 21.94 78.45
C ARG A 83 -23.92 22.62 77.26
N GLU A 84 -25.16 23.09 77.40
CA GLU A 84 -25.84 23.82 76.34
C GLU A 84 -25.15 25.16 76.08
N GLU A 85 -24.71 25.83 77.15
CA GLU A 85 -23.99 27.09 77.07
C GLU A 85 -22.58 26.92 76.49
N ASP A 86 -21.84 25.87 76.88
CA ASP A 86 -20.57 25.48 76.27
C ASP A 86 -20.75 25.16 74.78
N ARG A 87 -21.84 24.46 74.42
CA ARG A 87 -22.14 24.15 73.03
C ARG A 87 -22.44 25.42 72.23
N ARG A 88 -23.13 26.39 72.83
CA ARG A 88 -23.41 27.72 72.25
C ARG A 88 -22.13 28.51 72.05
N VAL A 89 -21.29 28.63 73.06
CA VAL A 89 -19.98 29.34 72.98
C VAL A 89 -19.09 28.68 71.92
N LYS A 90 -19.05 27.34 71.87
CA LYS A 90 -18.26 26.61 70.87
C LYS A 90 -18.78 26.79 69.43
N LEU A 91 -20.09 26.95 69.26
CA LEU A 91 -20.70 27.29 67.97
C LEU A 91 -20.37 28.73 67.56
N GLU A 92 -20.47 29.69 68.48
CA GLU A 92 -20.10 31.09 68.23
C GLU A 92 -18.62 31.24 67.86
N ILE A 93 -17.71 30.54 68.55
CA ILE A 93 -16.28 30.50 68.19
C ILE A 93 -16.08 29.90 66.79
N LYS A 94 -16.79 28.83 66.45
CA LYS A 94 -16.72 28.22 65.10
C LYS A 94 -17.25 29.15 64.02
N GLU A 95 -18.32 29.88 64.28
CA GLU A 95 -18.90 30.83 63.34
C GLU A 95 -17.99 32.04 63.15
N ALA A 96 -17.43 32.58 64.23
CA ALA A 96 -16.39 33.61 64.18
C ALA A 96 -15.16 33.15 63.39
N MET A 97 -14.70 31.91 63.62
CA MET A 97 -13.61 31.32 62.84
C MET A 97 -14.00 31.10 61.38
N LYS A 98 -15.26 30.83 61.03
CA LYS A 98 -15.67 30.66 59.63
C LYS A 98 -15.50 31.96 58.84
N ASN A 99 -15.72 33.10 59.47
CA ASN A 99 -15.66 34.43 58.86
C ASN A 99 -14.24 35.04 58.83
N LEU A 100 -13.25 34.46 59.51
CA LEU A 100 -11.85 34.91 59.45
C LEU A 100 -11.11 34.38 58.22
N SER A 101 -10.20 35.19 57.66
CA SER A 101 -9.35 34.81 56.53
C SER A 101 -8.32 33.73 56.91
N ILE A 102 -7.86 32.93 55.94
CA ILE A 102 -6.87 31.85 56.14
C ILE A 102 -5.57 32.40 56.75
N TYR A 103 -5.18 33.63 56.39
CA TYR A 103 -4.02 34.30 56.96
C TYR A 103 -4.16 34.54 58.46
N GLU A 104 -5.31 35.06 58.92
CA GLU A 104 -5.56 35.39 60.34
C GLU A 104 -5.72 34.14 61.23
N LYS A 105 -6.14 33.01 60.64
CA LYS A 105 -6.24 31.72 61.33
C LYS A 105 -4.88 31.11 61.67
N ASN A 106 -3.85 31.45 60.90
CA ASN A 106 -2.52 30.85 61.01
C ASN A 106 -1.49 31.76 61.69
N THR A 107 -1.91 32.96 62.15
CA THR A 107 -1.05 33.83 62.96
C THR A 107 -1.07 33.40 64.42
N VAL A 108 0.03 32.82 64.91
CA VAL A 108 0.23 32.57 66.34
C VAL A 108 0.41 33.92 67.04
N LYS A 109 -0.63 34.42 67.71
CA LYS A 109 -0.49 35.57 68.61
C LYS A 109 0.36 35.15 69.81
N ARG A 110 1.65 35.46 69.80
CA ARG A 110 2.51 35.35 70.99
C ARG A 110 1.92 36.28 72.06
N LYS A 111 1.53 35.72 73.21
CA LYS A 111 1.14 36.52 74.37
C LYS A 111 2.38 37.25 74.87
N ASN A 112 2.28 38.57 75.07
CA ASN A 112 3.40 39.40 75.51
C ASN A 112 3.89 38.93 76.89
N PHE A 113 5.19 38.63 76.99
CA PHE A 113 5.87 38.15 78.20
C PHE A 113 5.62 39.04 79.43
N LYS A 114 5.35 40.32 79.21
CA LYS A 114 5.03 41.33 80.23
C LYS A 114 3.77 41.03 81.06
N ASN A 115 2.81 40.26 80.53
CA ASN A 115 1.61 39.86 81.28
C ASN A 115 1.82 38.59 82.14
N LEU A 116 2.94 37.88 81.96
CA LEU A 116 3.27 36.68 82.75
C LEU A 116 4.21 37.00 83.93
N LEU A 117 4.79 38.21 83.93
CA LEU A 117 5.72 38.73 84.95
C LEU A 117 5.08 39.78 85.88
N ALA A 118 3.79 40.07 85.73
CA ALA A 118 3.09 40.94 86.68
C ALA A 118 2.84 40.12 87.96
N GLU A 119 3.41 40.56 89.09
CA GLU A 119 3.09 40.00 90.42
C GLU A 119 1.57 40.06 90.66
N ASP A 120 1.00 38.98 91.18
CA ASP A 120 -0.42 38.91 91.52
C ASP A 120 -0.75 40.05 92.50
N THR A 121 -1.84 40.77 92.22
CA THR A 121 -2.23 41.97 92.98
C THR A 121 -2.37 41.72 94.49
N ASP A 122 -2.65 40.47 94.85
CA ASP A 122 -2.84 40.03 96.22
C ASP A 122 -1.52 39.96 97.02
N ASP A 123 -0.38 39.70 96.35
CA ASP A 123 0.94 39.64 97.00
C ASP A 123 1.47 41.04 97.34
N VAL A 124 1.26 42.00 96.42
CA VAL A 124 1.64 43.41 96.62
C VAL A 124 0.93 44.00 97.84
N ASP A 125 -0.35 43.71 98.01
CA ASP A 125 -1.15 44.18 99.14
C ASP A 125 -0.73 43.52 100.47
N PHE A 126 -0.37 42.23 100.45
CA PHE A 126 0.14 41.52 101.62
C PHE A 126 1.44 42.12 102.17
N TYR A 127 2.44 42.37 101.30
CA TYR A 127 3.71 42.95 101.73
C TYR A 127 3.57 44.42 102.18
N ASN A 128 2.64 45.17 101.61
CA ASN A 128 2.35 46.54 102.04
C ASN A 128 1.73 46.60 103.45
N VAL A 129 0.83 45.67 103.78
CA VAL A 129 0.23 45.58 105.14
C VAL A 129 1.29 45.22 106.18
N LEU A 130 2.19 44.29 105.87
CA LEU A 130 3.25 43.88 106.80
C LEU A 130 4.22 45.04 107.09
N ARG A 131 4.63 45.77 106.04
CA ARG A 131 5.51 46.94 106.15
C ARG A 131 4.91 48.04 107.02
N LYS A 132 3.59 48.27 106.90
CA LYS A 132 2.86 49.28 107.70
C LYS A 132 2.78 48.88 109.18
N ARG A 133 2.56 47.59 109.47
CA ARG A 133 2.48 47.07 110.83
C ARG A 133 3.81 47.17 111.59
N ASP A 134 4.92 46.93 110.91
CA ASP A 134 6.24 46.98 111.53
C ASP A 134 6.74 48.42 111.73
N ALA A 135 6.33 49.35 110.87
CA ALA A 135 6.55 50.79 111.07
C ALA A 135 5.80 51.33 112.31
N ASP A 136 4.55 50.91 112.52
CA ASP A 136 3.74 51.35 113.68
C ASP A 136 4.31 50.82 115.01
N LYS A 137 4.86 49.59 115.04
CA LYS A 137 5.52 49.05 116.24
C LYS A 137 6.79 49.81 116.62
N PHE A 138 7.55 50.32 115.64
CA PHE A 138 8.76 51.09 115.89
C PHE A 138 8.46 52.49 116.45
N LEU A 139 7.35 53.12 116.03
CA LEU A 139 6.90 54.43 116.52
C LEU A 139 6.40 54.37 117.97
N VAL A 140 5.66 53.31 118.33
CA VAL A 140 5.14 53.11 119.71
C VAL A 140 6.27 52.85 120.72
N ASN A 141 7.33 52.13 120.32
CA ASN A 141 8.49 51.89 121.19
C ASN A 141 9.43 53.09 121.34
N ARG A 142 9.36 54.09 120.45
CA ARG A 142 10.14 55.33 120.57
C ARG A 142 9.46 56.36 121.48
N GLN A 143 8.13 56.40 121.49
CA GLN A 143 7.34 57.30 122.34
C GLN A 143 7.33 56.92 123.83
N THR A 144 7.64 55.66 124.17
CA THR A 144 7.67 55.17 125.56
C THR A 144 9.05 55.21 126.22
N ARG A 145 10.10 55.65 125.51
CA ARG A 145 11.49 55.70 126.02
C ARG A 145 12.08 57.12 126.16
N ALA A 146 11.35 58.16 125.79
CA ALA A 146 11.75 59.55 126.02
C ALA A 146 10.94 60.10 127.20
N ASP A 147 11.63 60.62 128.22
CA ASP A 147 11.11 61.19 129.47
C ASP A 147 10.56 60.21 130.51
N ARG A 148 11.46 59.72 131.40
CA ARG A 148 11.41 59.97 132.86
C ARG A 148 12.58 59.30 133.57
N HIS A 149 13.19 60.07 134.47
CA HIS A 149 14.14 59.69 135.53
C HIS A 149 15.65 59.75 135.22
N PHE A 150 16.17 60.99 135.17
CA PHE A 150 17.52 61.32 135.62
C PHE A 150 17.53 61.34 137.16
N GLY A 151 17.99 60.26 137.77
CA GLY A 151 18.12 60.14 139.22
C GLY A 151 19.04 58.97 139.57
N LYS A 152 20.30 59.28 139.85
CA LYS A 152 21.37 58.40 140.37
C LYS A 152 21.25 56.93 139.94
N GLU A 153 21.76 56.59 138.75
CA GLU A 153 21.85 55.20 138.29
C GLU A 153 22.55 54.35 139.35
N ASN A 154 21.87 53.32 139.87
CA ASN A 154 22.53 52.29 140.66
C ASN A 154 23.61 51.65 139.78
N LEU A 155 24.80 51.36 140.34
CA LEU A 155 25.93 50.79 139.60
C LEU A 155 25.51 49.58 138.74
N HIS A 156 24.54 48.80 139.23
CA HIS A 156 23.99 47.65 138.52
C HIS A 156 23.24 48.02 137.22
N ASP A 157 22.45 49.09 137.21
CA ASP A 157 21.71 49.55 136.03
C ASP A 157 22.63 50.15 134.98
N PHE A 158 23.69 50.85 135.40
CA PHE A 158 24.73 51.33 134.48
C PHE A 158 25.47 50.15 133.82
N ILE A 159 25.81 49.12 134.61
CA ILE A 159 26.41 47.87 134.09
C ILE A 159 25.44 47.17 133.13
N ALA A 160 24.14 47.11 133.45
CA ALA A 160 23.12 46.50 132.59
C ALA A 160 22.96 47.27 131.27
N LYS A 161 22.85 48.60 131.29
CA LYS A 161 22.82 49.43 130.08
C LYS A 161 24.09 49.31 129.25
N LYS A 162 25.27 49.24 129.89
CA LYS A 162 26.55 49.00 129.21
C LYS A 162 26.59 47.62 128.53
N ARG A 163 26.06 46.59 129.19
CA ARG A 163 25.92 45.24 128.61
C ARG A 163 24.92 45.20 127.47
N GLU A 164 23.76 45.85 127.62
CA GLU A 164 22.74 45.95 126.56
C GLU A 164 23.31 46.70 125.34
N MET A 165 24.00 47.82 125.56
CA MET A 165 24.68 48.56 124.50
C MET A 165 25.75 47.72 123.81
N PHE A 166 26.55 46.95 124.57
CA PHE A 166 27.55 46.06 123.99
C PHE A 166 26.93 44.90 123.21
N LEU A 167 25.84 44.30 123.70
CA LEU A 167 25.12 43.23 123.02
C LEU A 167 24.50 43.73 121.70
N VAL A 168 23.91 44.91 121.71
CA VAL A 168 23.39 45.56 120.49
C VAL A 168 24.53 45.87 119.52
N GLN A 169 25.65 46.42 120.00
CA GLN A 169 26.83 46.66 119.16
C GLN A 169 27.40 45.37 118.56
N TYR A 170 27.48 44.29 119.35
CA TYR A 170 27.92 42.97 118.89
C TYR A 170 26.95 42.38 117.85
N ALA A 171 25.65 42.39 118.12
CA ALA A 171 24.63 41.90 117.20
C ALA A 171 24.62 42.70 115.88
N LEU A 172 24.83 44.02 115.96
CA LEU A 172 24.92 44.90 114.80
C LEU A 172 26.22 44.64 114.03
N GLY A 173 27.32 44.34 114.71
CA GLY A 173 28.58 43.88 114.11
C GLY A 173 28.40 42.57 113.33
N VAL A 174 27.84 41.55 113.96
CA VAL A 174 27.55 40.24 113.33
C VAL A 174 26.61 40.41 112.13
N LYS A 175 25.56 41.24 112.25
CA LYS A 175 24.64 41.49 111.13
C LYS A 175 25.31 42.27 109.99
N ARG A 176 26.20 43.22 110.29
CA ARG A 176 26.99 43.92 109.26
C ARG A 176 27.95 42.98 108.54
N GLU A 177 28.61 42.09 109.26
CA GLU A 177 29.50 41.07 108.67
C GLU A 177 28.72 40.08 107.80
N GLU A 178 27.57 39.61 108.26
CA GLU A 178 26.71 38.72 107.47
C GLU A 178 26.14 39.41 106.23
N MET A 179 25.71 40.68 106.35
CA MET A 179 25.28 41.49 105.19
C MET A 179 26.41 41.64 104.18
N ARG A 180 27.63 41.95 104.63
CA ARG A 180 28.80 42.06 103.75
C ARG A 180 29.11 40.74 103.03
N LYS A 181 28.99 39.61 103.72
CA LYS A 181 29.21 38.28 103.13
C LYS A 181 28.15 37.95 102.08
N LEU A 182 26.87 38.25 102.34
CA LEU A 182 25.80 38.07 101.36
C LEU A 182 25.96 39.01 100.17
N GLU A 183 26.40 40.24 100.40
CA GLU A 183 26.69 41.21 99.34
C GLU A 183 27.85 40.75 98.46
N GLU A 184 28.91 40.18 99.04
CA GLU A 184 30.03 39.58 98.29
C GLU A 184 29.58 38.39 97.44
N ILE A 185 28.74 37.50 97.99
CA ILE A 185 28.16 36.37 97.24
C ILE A 185 27.26 36.89 96.11
N ALA A 186 26.40 37.87 96.39
CA ALA A 186 25.51 38.45 95.39
C ALA A 186 26.29 39.14 94.26
N GLN A 187 27.34 39.90 94.58
CA GLN A 187 28.21 40.52 93.57
C GLN A 187 28.94 39.47 92.74
N ALA A 188 29.43 38.38 93.35
CA ALA A 188 30.07 37.30 92.61
C ALA A 188 29.09 36.57 91.67
N GLU A 189 27.85 36.36 92.10
CA GLU A 189 26.79 35.79 91.27
C GLU A 189 26.38 36.73 90.12
N GLU A 190 26.24 38.03 90.41
CA GLU A 190 25.95 39.05 89.39
C GLU A 190 27.05 39.13 88.33
N GLN A 191 28.33 39.14 88.73
CA GLN A 191 29.46 39.11 87.81
C GLN A 191 29.45 37.84 86.94
N LYS A 192 29.18 36.69 87.54
CA LYS A 192 29.08 35.44 86.80
C LYS A 192 27.94 35.47 85.77
N LEU A 193 26.77 36.01 86.14
CA LEU A 193 25.66 36.16 85.21
C LEU A 193 25.99 37.11 84.05
N LEU A 194 26.72 38.20 84.32
CA LEU A 194 27.18 39.12 83.27
C LEU A 194 28.18 38.45 82.32
N ASP A 195 29.11 37.66 82.84
CA ASP A 195 30.04 36.90 82.02
C ASP A 195 29.32 35.86 81.15
N ASP A 196 28.34 35.15 81.71
CA ASP A 196 27.50 34.18 80.99
C ASP A 196 26.63 34.89 79.92
N GLU A 197 26.03 36.05 80.24
CA GLU A 197 25.26 36.86 79.28
C GLU A 197 26.14 37.31 78.11
N LYS A 198 27.34 37.81 78.40
CA LYS A 198 28.30 38.23 77.38
C LYS A 198 28.74 37.07 76.50
N ALA A 199 29.02 35.90 77.09
CA ALA A 199 29.38 34.70 76.34
C ALA A 199 28.26 34.27 75.39
N LEU A 200 27.00 34.32 75.84
CA LEU A 200 25.84 34.02 75.01
C LEU A 200 25.64 35.05 73.89
N GLU A 201 25.88 36.34 74.15
CA GLU A 201 25.84 37.38 73.12
C GLU A 201 26.93 37.17 72.06
N GLU A 202 28.16 36.85 72.49
CA GLU A 202 29.26 36.53 71.59
C GLU A 202 28.95 35.30 70.72
N ASP A 203 28.36 34.26 71.29
CA ASP A 203 27.99 33.06 70.54
C ASP A 203 26.82 33.31 69.58
N ALA A 204 25.84 34.14 69.97
CA ALA A 204 24.78 34.58 69.06
C ALA A 204 25.36 35.37 67.87
N ALA A 205 26.31 36.28 68.12
CA ALA A 205 26.98 37.04 67.07
C ALA A 205 27.81 36.13 66.13
N LYS A 206 28.49 35.12 66.68
CA LYS A 206 29.21 34.11 65.88
C LYS A 206 28.24 33.29 65.01
N PHE A 207 27.08 32.90 65.55
CA PHE A 207 26.08 32.15 64.80
C PHE A 207 25.49 32.96 63.65
N ASP A 208 25.17 34.24 63.90
CA ASP A 208 24.70 35.16 62.85
C ASP A 208 25.77 35.39 61.77
N ALA A 209 27.04 35.50 62.16
CA ALA A 209 28.15 35.59 61.22
C ALA A 209 28.28 34.31 60.38
N PHE A 210 28.16 33.13 61.01
CA PHE A 210 28.18 31.83 60.32
C PHE A 210 27.03 31.69 59.32
N LEU A 211 25.80 32.09 59.67
CA LEU A 211 24.67 32.07 58.75
C LEU A 211 24.89 33.00 57.56
N LYS A 212 25.38 34.23 57.80
CA LYS A 212 25.69 35.17 56.72
C LYS A 212 26.79 34.64 55.80
N GLU A 213 27.82 34.00 56.34
CA GLU A 213 28.89 33.40 55.56
C GLU A 213 28.41 32.17 54.78
N ASN A 214 27.57 31.34 55.38
CA ASN A 214 26.97 30.19 54.70
C ASN A 214 26.05 30.63 53.56
N ASP A 215 25.15 31.57 53.81
CA ASP A 215 24.26 32.16 52.80
C ASP A 215 25.09 32.79 51.67
N LYS A 216 26.12 33.57 52.01
CA LYS A 216 27.03 34.16 51.03
C LYS A 216 27.73 33.09 50.18
N ASN A 217 28.28 32.05 50.80
CA ASN A 217 28.94 30.95 50.08
C ASN A 217 27.96 30.19 49.18
N SER A 218 26.74 29.94 49.66
CA SER A 218 25.69 29.29 48.86
C SER A 218 25.32 30.11 47.62
N VAL A 219 25.15 31.44 47.77
CA VAL A 219 24.87 32.35 46.66
C VAL A 219 26.04 32.44 45.71
N GLU A 220 27.28 32.48 46.22
CA GLU A 220 28.48 32.45 45.38
C GLU A 220 28.61 31.14 44.59
N ALA A 221 28.26 30.00 45.19
CA ALA A 221 28.24 28.71 44.51
C ALA A 221 27.17 28.65 43.41
N ILE A 222 25.95 29.15 43.68
CA ILE A 222 24.89 29.27 42.67
C ILE A 222 25.34 30.16 41.53
N LYS A 223 25.91 31.33 41.82
CA LYS A 223 26.40 32.27 40.81
C LYS A 223 27.51 31.66 39.95
N LYS A 224 28.44 30.90 40.55
CA LYS A 224 29.48 30.16 39.80
C LYS A 224 28.85 29.12 38.86
N ALA A 225 27.89 28.33 39.35
CA ALA A 225 27.17 27.35 38.53
C ALA A 225 26.36 28.02 37.39
N GLU A 226 25.72 29.16 37.63
CA GLU A 226 25.04 29.94 36.60
C GLU A 226 26.00 30.48 35.53
N LEU A 227 27.18 30.97 35.93
CA LEU A 227 28.21 31.40 34.98
C LEU A 227 28.75 30.25 34.13
N GLU A 228 29.00 29.08 34.74
CA GLU A 228 29.44 27.88 34.01
C GLU A 228 28.37 27.36 33.05
N THR A 229 27.09 27.34 33.47
CA THR A 229 25.99 26.93 32.59
C THR A 229 25.78 27.91 31.44
N LYS A 230 25.93 29.22 31.69
CA LYS A 230 25.91 30.25 30.64
C LYS A 230 27.06 30.03 29.64
N ALA A 231 28.29 29.86 30.12
CA ALA A 231 29.45 29.60 29.26
C ALA A 231 29.28 28.32 28.43
N LYS A 232 28.71 27.25 29.03
CA LYS A 232 28.36 26.02 28.32
C LYS A 232 27.34 26.28 27.21
N ILE A 233 26.29 27.05 27.48
CA ILE A 233 25.25 27.38 26.48
C ILE A 233 25.87 28.18 25.32
N GLU A 234 26.72 29.17 25.62
CA GLU A 234 27.43 29.95 24.59
C GLU A 234 28.32 29.05 23.70
N LYS A 235 29.07 28.12 24.30
CA LYS A 235 29.87 27.15 23.55
C LYS A 235 29.03 26.20 22.71
N ILE A 236 27.88 25.75 23.21
CA ILE A 236 26.93 24.93 22.42
C ILE A 236 26.38 25.73 21.22
N GLN A 237 26.09 27.03 21.40
CA GLN A 237 25.65 27.89 20.30
C GLN A 237 26.76 28.07 19.26
N GLU A 238 28.01 28.25 19.69
CA GLU A 238 29.18 28.33 18.82
C GLU A 238 29.38 27.04 18.01
N ILE A 239 29.31 25.87 18.67
CA ILE A 239 29.35 24.55 18.01
C ILE A 239 28.24 24.43 16.97
N LYS A 240 27.01 24.86 17.28
CA LYS A 240 25.89 24.85 16.32
C LYS A 240 26.18 25.73 15.10
N LYS A 241 26.72 26.93 15.31
CA LYS A 241 27.11 27.83 14.21
C LYS A 241 28.20 27.20 13.33
N LEU A 242 29.24 26.64 13.94
CA LEU A 242 30.32 25.94 13.22
C LEU A 242 29.79 24.73 12.46
N ASN A 243 28.90 23.94 13.04
CA ASN A 243 28.29 22.80 12.35
C ASN A 243 27.49 23.23 11.11
N VAL A 244 26.75 24.33 11.17
CA VAL A 244 26.06 24.88 10.00
C VAL A 244 27.05 25.31 8.92
N GLN A 245 28.16 25.97 9.31
CA GLN A 245 29.22 26.35 8.36
C GLN A 245 29.88 25.12 7.72
N ILE A 246 30.20 24.09 8.50
CA ILE A 246 30.76 22.83 7.99
C ILE A 246 29.80 22.19 7.00
N MET A 247 28.50 22.17 7.28
CA MET A 247 27.49 21.63 6.36
C MET A 247 27.42 22.43 5.05
N SER A 248 27.49 23.76 5.13
CA SER A 248 27.54 24.62 3.94
C SER A 248 28.78 24.33 3.10
N ILE A 249 29.96 24.33 3.71
CA ILE A 249 31.24 24.07 3.02
C ILE A 249 31.25 22.66 2.41
N ARG A 250 30.74 21.65 3.12
CA ARG A 250 30.62 20.28 2.58
C ARG A 250 29.66 20.22 1.39
N SER A 251 28.54 20.94 1.45
CA SER A 251 27.61 21.02 0.31
C SER A 251 28.27 21.69 -0.88
N ASP A 252 29.04 22.76 -0.67
CA ASP A 252 29.71 23.47 -1.76
C ASP A 252 30.89 22.66 -2.32
N MET A 253 31.62 21.93 -1.48
CA MET A 253 32.64 20.97 -1.89
C MET A 253 32.04 19.88 -2.77
N SER A 254 30.91 19.29 -2.38
CA SER A 254 30.21 18.29 -3.21
C SER A 254 29.74 18.86 -4.55
N LYS A 255 29.19 20.10 -4.57
CA LYS A 255 28.81 20.76 -5.84
C LYS A 255 30.02 20.97 -6.74
N ASN A 256 31.14 21.43 -6.17
CA ASN A 256 32.37 21.66 -6.93
C ASN A 256 32.99 20.35 -7.42
N GLU A 257 32.95 19.27 -6.64
CA GLU A 257 33.37 17.94 -7.06
C GLU A 257 32.54 17.42 -8.24
N ASP A 258 31.23 17.61 -8.20
CA ASP A 258 30.36 17.19 -9.30
C ASP A 258 30.57 18.06 -10.55
N GLN A 259 30.73 19.37 -10.40
CA GLN A 259 31.15 20.26 -11.48
C GLN A 259 32.50 19.86 -12.08
N LEU A 260 33.47 19.48 -11.24
CA LEU A 260 34.77 19.02 -11.70
C LEU A 260 34.66 17.74 -12.51
N LYS A 261 33.83 16.78 -12.09
CA LYS A 261 33.56 15.55 -12.86
C LYS A 261 32.92 15.87 -14.21
N ASP A 262 31.98 16.80 -14.26
CA ASP A 262 31.36 17.23 -15.51
C ASP A 262 32.38 17.91 -16.44
N LEU A 263 33.21 18.82 -15.91
CA LEU A 263 34.30 19.45 -16.67
C LEU A 263 35.33 18.43 -17.15
N GLN A 264 35.66 17.41 -16.35
CA GLN A 264 36.52 16.30 -16.77
C GLN A 264 35.89 15.48 -17.90
N ARG A 265 34.58 15.20 -17.83
CA ARG A 265 33.85 14.54 -18.92
C ARG A 265 33.86 15.37 -20.19
N TYR A 266 33.61 16.69 -20.08
CA TYR A 266 33.69 17.60 -21.23
C TYR A 266 35.10 17.65 -21.80
N ARG A 267 36.14 17.70 -20.96
CA ARG A 267 37.54 17.62 -21.39
C ARG A 267 37.82 16.32 -22.15
N GLN A 268 37.47 15.17 -21.60
CA GLN A 268 37.68 13.87 -22.26
C GLN A 268 36.91 13.77 -23.58
N PHE A 269 35.71 14.37 -23.65
CA PHE A 269 34.92 14.44 -24.87
C PHE A 269 35.61 15.30 -25.93
N LEU A 270 36.09 16.49 -25.57
CA LEU A 270 36.84 17.38 -26.46
C LEU A 270 38.17 16.74 -26.91
N GLU A 271 38.87 16.03 -26.04
CA GLU A 271 40.10 15.29 -26.38
C GLU A 271 39.84 14.20 -27.43
N LYS A 272 38.68 13.52 -27.38
CA LYS A 272 38.29 12.50 -28.38
C LYS A 272 37.95 13.11 -29.74
N LEU A 273 37.36 14.30 -29.75
CA LEU A 273 37.03 15.02 -30.99
C LEU A 273 38.23 15.77 -31.58
N THR A 274 39.21 16.09 -30.76
CA THR A 274 40.42 16.77 -31.20
C THR A 274 41.22 15.84 -32.12
N PRO A 275 41.50 16.23 -33.38
CA PRO A 275 42.29 15.41 -34.29
C PRO A 275 43.67 15.09 -33.71
N LYS A 276 44.14 13.84 -33.91
CA LYS A 276 45.47 13.39 -33.43
C LYS A 276 46.62 14.26 -33.95
N GLU A 277 46.46 14.85 -35.13
CA GLU A 277 47.42 15.76 -35.74
C GLU A 277 47.65 17.03 -34.91
N PHE A 278 46.63 17.52 -34.19
CA PHE A 278 46.77 18.67 -33.31
C PHE A 278 47.66 18.37 -32.11
N PHE A 279 47.53 17.18 -31.51
CA PHE A 279 48.39 16.75 -30.41
C PHE A 279 49.85 16.58 -30.84
N VAL A 280 50.09 16.06 -32.05
CA VAL A 280 51.44 15.91 -32.63
C VAL A 280 52.06 17.28 -32.90
N ALA A 281 51.33 18.20 -33.54
CA ALA A 281 51.80 19.56 -33.80
C ALA A 281 52.11 20.34 -32.51
N GLN A 282 51.36 20.10 -31.44
CA GLN A 282 51.58 20.70 -30.13
C GLN A 282 52.83 20.13 -29.44
N SER A 283 53.08 18.81 -29.55
CA SER A 283 54.32 18.21 -29.07
C SER A 283 55.54 18.70 -29.85
N ASP A 284 55.43 18.89 -31.16
CA ASP A 284 56.50 19.41 -32.01
C ASP A 284 56.81 20.89 -31.70
N SER A 285 55.77 21.70 -31.44
CA SER A 285 55.93 23.10 -31.03
C SER A 285 56.60 23.25 -29.65
N ASN A 286 56.27 22.38 -28.69
CA ASN A 286 56.93 22.36 -27.38
C ASN A 286 58.39 21.86 -27.44
N TYR A 287 58.69 20.97 -28.40
CA TYR A 287 60.06 20.49 -28.65
C TYR A 287 60.95 21.58 -29.28
N ILE A 288 60.38 22.44 -30.14
CA ILE A 288 61.09 23.57 -30.75
C ILE A 288 61.38 24.68 -29.72
N SER A 289 60.44 24.99 -28.82
CA SER A 289 60.65 25.99 -27.75
C SER A 289 61.76 25.63 -26.75
N SER A 290 62.13 24.36 -26.63
CA SER A 290 63.21 23.89 -25.72
C SER A 290 64.62 24.02 -26.32
N ARG A 291 64.78 24.32 -27.62
CA ARG A 291 66.10 24.51 -28.26
C ARG A 291 66.65 25.94 -28.19
N ASP A 292 65.82 26.92 -27.84
CA ASP A 292 66.18 28.34 -27.86
C ASP A 292 66.51 28.89 -26.46
N ASN A 293 67.22 28.13 -25.63
CA ASN A 293 67.78 28.64 -24.37
C ASN A 293 69.25 28.21 -24.14
N PRO A 294 70.24 29.00 -24.57
CA PRO A 294 71.63 28.80 -24.18
C PRO A 294 71.95 29.57 -22.87
N LEU A 295 72.63 28.88 -21.95
CA LEU A 295 73.22 29.32 -20.66
C LEU A 295 72.43 28.99 -19.38
N ALA A 296 72.83 27.90 -18.69
CA ALA A 296 73.20 27.96 -17.28
C ALA A 296 74.09 26.77 -16.90
N GLN A 297 75.34 27.08 -16.55
CA GLN A 297 76.36 26.15 -16.12
C GLN A 297 76.14 25.71 -14.67
N SER A 298 76.52 24.45 -14.44
CA SER A 298 76.89 23.84 -13.16
C SER A 298 77.50 24.80 -12.13
N LYS A 299 76.93 24.82 -10.91
CA LYS A 299 77.67 25.16 -9.69
C LYS A 299 77.41 24.12 -8.61
N THR A 300 78.38 23.24 -8.44
CA THR A 300 78.66 22.54 -7.20
C THR A 300 79.20 23.53 -6.17
N GLY A 301 78.67 23.50 -4.95
CA GLY A 301 79.09 24.36 -3.85
C GLY A 301 78.78 23.66 -2.52
N ASN A 302 79.85 23.15 -1.91
CA ASN A 302 79.89 22.34 -0.70
C ASN A 302 80.13 23.22 0.56
N LEU A 303 79.93 22.61 1.74
CA LEU A 303 80.34 23.03 3.11
C LEU A 303 79.37 23.99 3.84
N GLY A 304 78.89 23.74 5.07
CA GLY A 304 79.33 22.83 6.12
C GLY A 304 78.49 23.03 7.43
N PRO A 305 78.90 22.48 8.58
CA PRO A 305 78.02 21.68 9.46
C PRO A 305 77.84 22.21 10.90
N ASN A 306 76.88 21.62 11.64
CA ASN A 306 77.01 21.11 13.03
C ASN A 306 75.72 21.29 13.88
N HIS A 307 75.14 20.20 14.40
CA HIS A 307 75.33 19.72 15.78
C HIS A 307 74.28 18.64 16.13
N THR A 308 74.77 17.62 16.82
CA THR A 308 74.15 16.32 17.07
C THR A 308 73.62 16.26 18.52
N THR A 309 72.36 15.83 18.70
CA THR A 309 71.81 14.97 19.79
C THR A 309 71.71 15.46 21.25
N PRO A 310 70.95 14.80 22.18
CA PRO A 310 70.16 13.54 22.07
C PRO A 310 68.72 13.51 22.69
N CYS A 311 67.87 12.61 22.14
CA CYS A 311 66.97 11.57 22.74
C CYS A 311 66.45 11.65 24.21
N PRO A 312 65.30 11.01 24.61
CA PRO A 312 64.90 9.65 24.17
C PRO A 312 63.38 9.28 24.06
N LEU A 313 63.21 8.07 23.53
CA LEU A 313 62.03 7.23 23.24
C LEU A 313 61.02 7.02 24.38
N THR A 314 59.76 6.72 24.01
CA THR A 314 59.05 5.49 24.44
C THR A 314 57.80 5.19 23.58
N THR A 315 57.79 4.02 22.93
CA THR A 315 56.64 3.29 22.31
C THR A 315 55.95 2.43 23.40
N PRO A 316 54.72 1.87 23.24
CA PRO A 316 54.40 0.75 22.31
C PRO A 316 53.05 0.93 21.55
N ALA A 317 52.98 0.63 20.25
CA ALA A 317 52.57 -0.67 19.65
C ALA A 317 51.08 -1.04 19.83
N THR A 318 50.34 -1.09 18.71
CA THR A 318 49.44 -2.21 18.33
C THR A 318 49.15 -2.08 16.82
N ASP A 319 49.81 -2.93 16.03
CA ASP A 319 49.40 -3.33 14.67
C ASP A 319 48.25 -4.34 14.75
N GLN A 320 47.34 -4.31 13.77
CA GLN A 320 47.04 -5.46 12.88
C GLN A 320 46.30 -4.99 11.60
N ASN A 321 47.07 -4.99 10.50
CA ASN A 321 46.77 -5.42 9.13
C ASN A 321 45.33 -5.41 8.58
N ASN A 322 45.15 -4.71 7.46
CA ASN A 322 44.60 -5.37 6.27
C ASN A 322 45.25 -4.83 4.99
N THR A 323 45.98 -5.72 4.31
CA THR A 323 46.68 -5.52 3.05
C THR A 323 45.70 -5.71 1.89
N VAL A 324 45.54 -4.70 1.03
CA VAL A 324 45.25 -4.91 -0.40
C VAL A 324 46.06 -3.91 -1.20
N SER A 325 46.94 -4.45 -2.03
CA SER A 325 47.81 -3.75 -2.97
C SER A 325 47.02 -3.00 -4.05
N SER A 326 47.45 -1.78 -4.36
CA SER A 326 47.54 -1.29 -5.74
C SER A 326 48.57 -0.16 -5.75
N ASP A 327 49.56 -0.29 -6.63
CA ASP A 327 50.63 0.68 -6.87
C ASP A 327 50.08 2.10 -7.05
N GLU A 328 50.37 2.97 -6.10
CA GLU A 328 50.26 4.43 -6.20
C GLU A 328 51.59 5.03 -5.76
N LEU A 329 52.57 5.07 -6.67
CA LEU A 329 53.72 5.98 -6.58
C LEU A 329 54.19 6.31 -8.01
N ALA A 330 53.46 7.20 -8.68
CA ALA A 330 53.98 7.97 -9.79
C ALA A 330 53.28 9.34 -9.82
N ASP A 331 54.08 10.37 -9.54
CA ASP A 331 53.97 11.73 -10.08
C ASP A 331 52.86 12.66 -9.56
N GLU A 332 52.97 13.06 -8.29
CA GLU A 332 52.33 14.27 -7.72
C GLU A 332 53.34 15.44 -7.60
N GLU A 333 54.26 15.55 -8.58
CA GLU A 333 55.20 16.68 -8.69
C GLU A 333 55.21 17.22 -10.13
N PHE A 334 54.03 17.60 -10.65
CA PHE A 334 53.88 18.18 -11.99
C PHE A 334 52.89 19.35 -12.01
N TRP A 335 53.08 20.35 -11.15
CA TRP A 335 52.34 21.63 -11.23
C TRP A 335 53.25 22.85 -11.46
N GLU A 336 54.51 22.63 -11.84
CA GLU A 336 55.46 23.71 -12.15
C GLU A 336 55.58 23.94 -13.67
N ASN A 337 54.44 23.99 -14.37
CA ASN A 337 54.41 24.45 -15.75
C ASN A 337 53.13 25.28 -15.98
N ASP A 338 53.24 26.60 -15.83
CA ASP A 338 52.19 27.62 -16.05
C ASP A 338 51.75 27.74 -17.53
N GLN A 339 52.13 26.79 -18.39
CA GLN A 339 51.75 26.82 -19.80
C GLN A 339 50.36 26.17 -19.96
N GLU A 340 49.31 26.99 -19.95
CA GLU A 340 47.94 26.58 -20.27
C GLU A 340 47.96 25.80 -21.61
N PRO A 341 47.62 24.50 -21.62
CA PRO A 341 47.73 23.69 -22.83
C PRO A 341 46.75 24.22 -23.88
N ALA A 342 47.28 24.66 -25.02
CA ALA A 342 46.48 25.20 -26.11
C ALA A 342 45.35 24.22 -26.50
N MET A 343 44.11 24.67 -26.44
CA MET A 343 42.93 23.89 -26.83
C MET A 343 42.67 24.01 -28.33
N PHE A 344 42.24 22.91 -28.96
CA PHE A 344 41.85 22.88 -30.38
C PHE A 344 40.58 23.70 -30.64
N PHE A 345 39.58 23.54 -29.78
CA PHE A 345 38.32 24.27 -29.83
C PHE A 345 38.44 25.61 -29.08
N LYS A 346 38.28 26.73 -29.80
CA LYS A 346 38.39 28.10 -29.25
C LYS A 346 37.03 28.77 -29.07
N THR A 347 36.04 28.36 -29.85
CA THR A 347 34.66 28.86 -29.76
C THR A 347 33.69 27.67 -29.73
N PRO A 348 32.57 27.76 -28.98
CA PRO A 348 31.56 26.69 -28.95
C PRO A 348 30.95 26.38 -30.32
N GLU A 349 30.90 27.38 -31.21
CA GLU A 349 30.38 27.24 -32.58
C GLU A 349 31.14 26.17 -33.38
N GLN A 350 32.46 26.05 -33.21
CA GLN A 350 33.27 25.03 -33.91
C GLN A 350 32.81 23.59 -33.64
N LEU A 351 32.33 23.32 -32.42
CA LEU A 351 31.80 22.00 -32.08
C LEU A 351 30.40 21.79 -32.66
N LEU A 352 29.58 22.84 -32.65
CA LEU A 352 28.24 22.81 -33.26
C LEU A 352 28.33 22.60 -34.77
N ASP A 353 29.28 23.26 -35.44
CA ASP A 353 29.52 23.10 -36.88
C ASP A 353 29.90 21.65 -37.22
N ILE A 354 30.77 21.01 -36.42
CA ILE A 354 31.10 19.58 -36.60
C ILE A 354 29.87 18.70 -36.40
N PHE A 355 29.02 19.00 -35.41
CA PHE A 355 27.79 18.24 -35.22
C PHE A 355 26.81 18.45 -36.37
N SER A 356 26.64 19.67 -36.87
CA SER A 356 25.81 19.96 -38.04
C SER A 356 26.35 19.25 -39.29
N GLU A 357 27.65 19.26 -39.52
CA GLU A 357 28.27 18.52 -40.63
C GLU A 357 28.06 17.00 -40.48
N LEU A 358 28.20 16.45 -39.27
CA LEU A 358 27.91 15.04 -39.01
C LEU A 358 26.42 14.71 -39.18
N GLU A 359 25.52 15.60 -38.78
CA GLU A 359 24.08 15.47 -39.00
C GLU A 359 23.74 15.49 -40.49
N GLU A 360 24.28 16.45 -41.24
CA GLU A 360 24.14 16.55 -42.70
C GLU A 360 24.69 15.30 -43.40
N ASN A 361 25.89 14.84 -43.01
CA ASN A 361 26.49 13.62 -43.55
C ASN A 361 25.66 12.37 -43.22
N ASN A 362 25.17 12.25 -42.00
CA ASN A 362 24.30 11.13 -41.60
C ASN A 362 22.97 11.17 -42.35
N LEU A 363 22.37 12.35 -42.53
CA LEU A 363 21.16 12.53 -43.33
C LEU A 363 21.40 12.17 -44.80
N ALA A 364 22.50 12.61 -45.38
CA ALA A 364 22.89 12.25 -46.75
C ALA A 364 23.13 10.75 -46.91
N LEU A 365 23.75 10.09 -45.92
CA LEU A 365 23.91 8.63 -45.90
C LEU A 365 22.56 7.91 -45.82
N ILE A 366 21.64 8.37 -44.97
CA ILE A 366 20.29 7.80 -44.87
C ILE A 366 19.55 7.96 -46.20
N GLN A 367 19.62 9.13 -46.82
CA GLN A 367 19.00 9.38 -48.12
C GLN A 367 19.58 8.47 -49.21
N ASN A 368 20.91 8.33 -49.27
CA ASN A 368 21.56 7.44 -50.24
C ASN A 368 21.15 5.96 -50.02
N CYS A 369 21.09 5.52 -48.76
CA CYS A 369 20.59 4.19 -48.42
C CYS A 369 19.13 3.98 -48.87
N GLN A 370 18.27 4.99 -48.72
CA GLN A 370 16.87 4.91 -49.17
C GLN A 370 16.76 4.90 -50.70
N GLU A 371 17.50 5.76 -51.40
CA GLU A 371 17.53 5.78 -52.87
C GLU A 371 18.06 4.46 -53.44
N THR A 372 19.12 3.90 -52.84
CA THR A 372 19.65 2.59 -53.24
C THR A 372 18.70 1.45 -52.91
N GLU A 373 17.96 1.52 -51.81
CA GLU A 373 16.90 0.56 -51.47
C GLU A 373 15.73 0.61 -52.48
N GLU A 374 15.26 1.81 -52.82
CA GLU A 374 14.19 2.01 -53.82
C GLU A 374 14.61 1.46 -55.20
N THR A 375 15.82 1.78 -55.67
CA THR A 375 16.32 1.24 -56.94
C THR A 375 16.42 -0.29 -56.93
N LEU A 376 16.77 -0.88 -55.79
CA LEU A 376 16.83 -2.33 -55.62
C LEU A 376 15.42 -2.95 -55.64
N GLU A 377 14.44 -2.31 -55.02
CA GLU A 377 13.04 -2.75 -55.03
C GLU A 377 12.42 -2.62 -56.44
N GLU A 378 12.72 -1.55 -57.16
CA GLU A 378 12.37 -1.42 -58.59
C GLU A 378 13.00 -2.53 -59.44
N LEU A 379 14.27 -2.88 -59.21
CA LEU A 379 14.92 -3.96 -59.94
C LEU A 379 14.29 -5.32 -59.60
N LYS A 380 13.96 -5.57 -58.33
CA LYS A 380 13.25 -6.78 -57.89
C LYS A 380 11.89 -6.91 -58.57
N THR A 381 11.11 -5.84 -58.60
CA THR A 381 9.79 -5.84 -59.26
C THR A 381 9.92 -6.06 -60.77
N LYS A 382 10.88 -5.39 -61.44
CA LYS A 382 11.18 -5.64 -62.86
C LYS A 382 11.61 -7.09 -63.12
N ILE A 383 12.41 -7.69 -62.24
CA ILE A 383 12.80 -9.12 -62.34
C ILE A 383 11.59 -10.03 -62.14
N ALA A 384 10.70 -9.74 -61.19
CA ALA A 384 9.50 -10.53 -60.97
C ALA A 384 8.55 -10.46 -62.17
N ASP A 385 8.31 -9.26 -62.71
CA ASP A 385 7.45 -9.05 -63.88
C ASP A 385 8.00 -9.74 -65.14
N THR A 386 9.32 -9.67 -65.34
CA THR A 386 9.98 -10.34 -66.48
C THR A 386 9.95 -11.85 -66.32
N SER A 387 10.20 -12.37 -65.12
CA SER A 387 10.06 -13.80 -64.81
C SER A 387 8.64 -14.28 -65.06
N PHE A 388 7.61 -13.53 -64.62
CA PHE A 388 6.21 -13.90 -64.84
C PHE A 388 5.83 -13.90 -66.33
N LYS A 389 6.29 -12.91 -67.11
CA LYS A 389 6.10 -12.89 -68.57
C LYS A 389 6.77 -14.09 -69.24
N MET A 390 8.02 -14.38 -68.87
CA MET A 390 8.76 -15.53 -69.39
C MET A 390 8.10 -16.85 -69.03
N GLU A 391 7.58 -17.00 -67.81
CA GLU A 391 6.89 -18.21 -67.36
C GLU A 391 5.57 -18.42 -68.10
N ASN A 392 4.80 -17.35 -68.34
CA ASN A 392 3.60 -17.41 -69.17
C ASN A 392 3.90 -17.77 -70.63
N GLU A 393 4.95 -17.18 -71.22
CA GLU A 393 5.37 -17.51 -72.58
C GLU A 393 5.84 -18.97 -72.67
N THR A 394 6.60 -19.43 -71.68
CA THR A 394 7.05 -20.83 -71.57
C THR A 394 5.86 -21.78 -71.43
N ALA A 395 4.86 -21.43 -70.62
CA ALA A 395 3.64 -22.21 -70.46
C ALA A 395 2.83 -22.27 -71.77
N SER A 396 2.71 -21.16 -72.49
CA SER A 396 2.05 -21.11 -73.80
C SER A 396 2.78 -21.97 -74.84
N LEU A 397 4.11 -21.91 -74.88
CA LEU A 397 4.92 -22.74 -75.77
C LEU A 397 4.79 -24.22 -75.43
N ASN A 398 4.81 -24.59 -74.15
CA ASN A 398 4.58 -25.96 -73.70
C ASN A 398 3.19 -26.46 -74.10
N GLN A 399 2.14 -25.64 -73.92
CA GLN A 399 0.80 -25.99 -74.36
C GLN A 399 0.73 -26.20 -75.88
N GLN A 400 1.45 -25.40 -76.66
CA GLN A 400 1.55 -25.57 -78.10
C GLN A 400 2.31 -26.85 -78.48
N ILE A 401 3.38 -27.18 -77.76
CA ILE A 401 4.11 -28.45 -77.91
C ILE A 401 3.18 -29.63 -77.62
N ASP A 402 2.41 -29.60 -76.53
CA ASP A 402 1.47 -30.66 -76.18
C ASP A 402 0.37 -30.83 -77.24
N PHE A 403 -0.15 -29.72 -77.77
CA PHE A 403 -1.12 -29.75 -78.86
C PHE A 403 -0.53 -30.38 -80.13
N LEU A 404 0.68 -29.99 -80.51
CA LEU A 404 1.35 -30.56 -81.68
C LEU A 404 1.68 -32.04 -81.48
N ASN A 405 2.15 -32.44 -80.31
CA ASN A 405 2.41 -33.84 -79.97
C ASN A 405 1.12 -34.67 -80.04
N ALA A 406 0.00 -34.16 -79.53
CA ALA A 406 -1.30 -34.83 -79.64
C ALA A 406 -1.80 -34.92 -81.08
N ALA A 407 -1.56 -33.89 -81.90
CA ALA A 407 -1.90 -33.91 -83.32
C ALA A 407 -1.03 -34.91 -84.09
N ILE A 408 0.27 -34.97 -83.82
CA ILE A 408 1.21 -35.95 -84.37
C ILE A 408 0.75 -37.36 -84.00
N SER A 409 0.47 -37.63 -82.72
CA SER A 409 0.00 -38.94 -82.25
C SER A 409 -1.30 -39.37 -82.95
N LYS A 410 -2.28 -38.48 -83.10
CA LYS A 410 -3.51 -38.79 -83.86
C LYS A 410 -3.24 -39.07 -85.34
N GLU A 411 -2.29 -38.36 -85.94
CA GLU A 411 -1.96 -38.58 -87.35
C GLU A 411 -1.15 -39.87 -87.55
N GLU A 412 -0.26 -40.21 -86.60
CA GLU A 412 0.43 -41.49 -86.53
C GLU A 412 -0.55 -42.66 -86.35
N GLU A 413 -1.55 -42.52 -85.47
CA GLU A 413 -2.63 -43.52 -85.31
C GLU A 413 -3.45 -43.70 -86.60
N LYS A 414 -3.82 -42.60 -87.28
CA LYS A 414 -4.50 -42.67 -88.58
C LYS A 414 -3.62 -43.31 -89.65
N ALA A 415 -2.35 -42.94 -89.71
CA ALA A 415 -1.40 -43.51 -90.63
C ALA A 415 -1.27 -45.02 -90.40
N HIS A 416 -1.19 -45.45 -89.14
CA HIS A 416 -1.19 -46.86 -88.75
C HIS A 416 -2.50 -47.57 -89.13
N MET A 417 -3.67 -46.97 -88.87
CA MET A 417 -4.96 -47.53 -89.29
C MET A 417 -5.08 -47.67 -90.82
N LEU A 418 -4.61 -46.68 -91.57
CA LEU A 418 -4.59 -46.72 -93.03
C LEU A 418 -3.59 -47.75 -93.56
N GLU A 419 -2.44 -47.90 -92.90
CA GLU A 419 -1.48 -48.95 -93.18
C GLU A 419 -2.10 -50.34 -92.94
N GLU A 420 -2.75 -50.56 -91.80
CA GLU A 420 -3.47 -51.81 -91.51
C GLU A 420 -4.61 -52.07 -92.50
N ARG A 421 -5.41 -51.06 -92.85
CA ARG A 421 -6.48 -51.19 -93.84
C ARG A 421 -5.94 -51.49 -95.22
N SER A 422 -4.86 -50.82 -95.65
CA SER A 422 -4.22 -51.10 -96.93
C SER A 422 -3.58 -52.48 -96.95
N ARG A 423 -3.01 -52.93 -95.82
CA ARG A 423 -2.54 -54.29 -95.60
C ARG A 423 -3.70 -55.30 -95.69
N GLN A 424 -4.84 -55.04 -95.06
CA GLN A 424 -6.03 -55.91 -95.18
C GLN A 424 -6.54 -55.99 -96.63
N PHE A 425 -6.56 -54.86 -97.36
CA PHE A 425 -6.95 -54.82 -98.77
C PHE A 425 -5.95 -55.52 -99.70
N THR A 426 -4.66 -55.45 -99.41
CA THR A 426 -3.60 -56.09 -100.22
C THR A 426 -3.41 -57.57 -99.86
N THR A 427 -3.70 -57.96 -98.62
CA THR A 427 -3.57 -59.35 -98.15
C THR A 427 -4.89 -60.15 -98.29
N GLY A 428 -6.02 -59.49 -98.55
CA GLY A 428 -7.34 -60.13 -98.69
C GLY A 428 -7.85 -60.20 -100.13
N VAL A 429 -7.82 -61.39 -100.73
CA VAL A 429 -8.48 -61.76 -102.01
C VAL A 429 -10.01 -61.89 -101.84
N VAL A 430 -10.67 -60.95 -101.14
CA VAL A 430 -12.12 -61.03 -100.87
C VAL A 430 -12.74 -59.65 -100.93
N GLY A 431 -13.53 -59.37 -101.97
CA GLY A 431 -14.36 -58.18 -102.00
C GLY A 431 -15.16 -57.92 -103.28
N ALA A 432 -14.72 -58.40 -104.45
CA ALA A 432 -15.48 -58.20 -105.70
C ALA A 432 -16.74 -59.08 -105.77
N GLU A 433 -16.59 -60.38 -105.48
CA GLU A 433 -17.66 -61.39 -105.53
C GLU A 433 -18.90 -61.11 -104.65
N PRO A 434 -18.78 -60.77 -103.35
CA PRO A 434 -19.96 -60.48 -102.53
C PRO A 434 -20.64 -59.17 -102.92
N GLN A 435 -19.90 -58.21 -103.46
CA GLN A 435 -20.43 -56.91 -103.87
C GLN A 435 -21.19 -57.00 -105.21
N GLU A 436 -20.75 -57.87 -106.12
CA GLU A 436 -21.46 -58.15 -107.37
C GLU A 436 -22.79 -58.90 -107.11
N LYS A 437 -22.80 -59.87 -106.19
CA LYS A 437 -24.05 -60.52 -105.72
C LYS A 437 -25.03 -59.53 -105.10
N LEU A 438 -24.55 -58.62 -104.25
CA LEU A 438 -25.40 -57.58 -103.66
C LEU A 438 -26.01 -56.67 -104.74
N LEU A 439 -25.23 -56.36 -105.79
CA LEU A 439 -25.70 -55.55 -106.91
C LEU A 439 -26.78 -56.28 -107.72
N GLU A 440 -26.63 -57.60 -107.93
CA GLU A 440 -27.64 -58.46 -108.56
C GLU A 440 -28.93 -58.54 -107.72
N ASP A 441 -28.81 -58.76 -106.41
CA ASP A 441 -29.94 -58.79 -105.48
C ASP A 441 -30.70 -57.46 -105.48
N LEU A 442 -29.97 -56.33 -105.46
CA LEU A 442 -30.55 -55.01 -105.57
C LEU A 442 -31.27 -54.81 -106.91
N ASN A 443 -30.66 -55.22 -108.02
CA ASN A 443 -31.27 -55.18 -109.35
C ASN A 443 -32.59 -55.96 -109.38
N HIS A 444 -32.60 -57.15 -108.79
CA HIS A 444 -33.78 -57.99 -108.66
C HIS A 444 -34.87 -57.30 -107.84
N LYS A 445 -34.50 -56.69 -106.70
CA LYS A 445 -35.46 -56.02 -105.82
C LYS A 445 -36.06 -54.77 -106.46
N VAL A 446 -35.24 -53.97 -107.16
CA VAL A 446 -35.70 -52.79 -107.90
C VAL A 446 -36.69 -53.19 -108.99
N LYS A 447 -36.43 -54.27 -109.73
CA LYS A 447 -37.38 -54.82 -110.72
C LYS A 447 -38.69 -55.27 -110.08
N GLU A 448 -38.64 -55.93 -108.92
CA GLU A 448 -39.84 -56.35 -108.18
C GLU A 448 -40.72 -55.15 -107.80
N VAL A 449 -40.11 -54.09 -107.27
CA VAL A 449 -40.83 -52.87 -106.86
C VAL A 449 -41.39 -52.13 -108.08
N TYR A 450 -40.58 -51.95 -109.13
CA TYR A 450 -41.02 -51.30 -110.37
C TYR A 450 -42.25 -51.99 -110.96
N ARG A 451 -42.22 -53.31 -111.05
CA ARG A 451 -43.35 -54.12 -111.55
C ARG A 451 -44.62 -53.97 -110.72
N ARG A 452 -44.51 -53.91 -109.39
CA ARG A 452 -45.66 -53.66 -108.51
C ARG A 452 -46.26 -52.28 -108.70
N CYS A 453 -45.42 -51.27 -108.96
CA CYS A 453 -45.87 -49.89 -109.09
C CYS A 453 -46.43 -49.56 -110.48
N PHE A 454 -45.90 -50.15 -111.56
CA PHE A 454 -46.17 -49.75 -112.95
C PHE A 454 -46.65 -50.88 -113.90
N GLY A 455 -46.60 -52.15 -113.48
CA GLY A 455 -46.91 -53.30 -114.33
C GLY A 455 -45.73 -53.81 -115.17
N ASP A 456 -45.97 -54.79 -116.05
CA ASP A 456 -44.94 -55.52 -116.81
C ASP A 456 -44.42 -54.78 -118.07
N ASN A 457 -43.90 -53.56 -117.93
CA ASN A 457 -43.22 -52.82 -119.02
C ASN A 457 -41.69 -52.80 -118.81
N ASP A 458 -41.10 -53.99 -118.69
CA ASP A 458 -39.69 -54.19 -118.27
C ASP A 458 -38.69 -54.32 -119.44
N GLY A 459 -39.17 -54.28 -120.70
CA GLY A 459 -38.31 -54.42 -121.87
C GLY A 459 -37.58 -53.12 -122.22
N ASN A 460 -36.44 -52.84 -121.56
CA ASN A 460 -35.35 -51.90 -121.92
C ASN A 460 -34.97 -50.82 -120.88
N LEU A 461 -35.51 -50.83 -119.65
CA LEU A 461 -35.11 -49.85 -118.62
C LEU A 461 -33.91 -50.32 -117.77
N SER A 462 -32.93 -49.44 -117.59
CA SER A 462 -31.79 -49.61 -116.66
C SER A 462 -32.25 -49.52 -115.21
N THR A 463 -31.50 -50.11 -114.26
CA THR A 463 -31.80 -50.08 -112.81
C THR A 463 -31.93 -48.66 -112.27
N LEU A 464 -31.07 -47.76 -112.74
CA LEU A 464 -31.17 -46.33 -112.42
C LEU A 464 -32.47 -45.72 -112.96
N GLN A 465 -32.88 -46.06 -114.20
CA GLN A 465 -34.12 -45.56 -114.79
C GLN A 465 -35.37 -46.11 -114.09
N MET A 466 -35.35 -47.38 -113.67
CA MET A 466 -36.41 -47.97 -112.84
C MET A 466 -36.48 -47.27 -111.47
N LEU A 467 -35.33 -47.01 -110.83
CA LEU A 467 -35.26 -46.27 -109.57
C LEU A 467 -35.78 -44.84 -109.72
N THR A 468 -35.35 -44.09 -110.74
CA THR A 468 -35.86 -42.73 -111.00
C THR A 468 -37.36 -42.72 -111.25
N SER A 469 -37.90 -43.74 -111.93
CA SER A 469 -39.35 -43.86 -112.14
C SER A 469 -40.08 -44.16 -110.82
N ILE A 470 -39.55 -45.07 -110.00
CA ILE A 470 -40.06 -45.36 -108.66
C ILE A 470 -40.00 -44.11 -107.78
N GLU A 471 -38.91 -43.36 -107.83
CA GLU A 471 -38.68 -42.13 -107.09
C GLU A 471 -39.70 -41.05 -107.49
N ASN A 472 -39.88 -40.79 -108.78
CA ASN A 472 -40.92 -39.87 -109.27
C ASN A 472 -42.33 -40.31 -108.84
N ARG A 473 -42.61 -41.61 -108.81
CA ARG A 473 -43.90 -42.13 -108.33
C ARG A 473 -44.04 -42.01 -106.81
N LEU A 474 -42.97 -42.21 -106.06
CA LEU A 474 -42.94 -41.97 -104.63
C LEU A 474 -43.17 -40.48 -104.34
N GLU A 475 -42.52 -39.58 -105.07
CA GLU A 475 -42.69 -38.15 -104.93
C GLU A 475 -44.13 -37.71 -105.26
N GLN A 476 -44.74 -38.23 -106.34
CA GLN A 476 -46.17 -38.03 -106.62
C GLN A 476 -47.07 -38.54 -105.49
N LEU A 477 -46.75 -39.71 -104.92
CA LEU A 477 -47.52 -40.27 -103.79
C LEU A 477 -47.33 -39.42 -102.53
N PHE A 478 -46.13 -38.89 -102.27
CA PHE A 478 -45.88 -37.96 -101.18
C PHE A 478 -46.62 -36.63 -101.40
N GLU A 479 -46.62 -36.09 -102.61
CA GLU A 479 -47.39 -34.89 -102.95
C GLU A 479 -48.90 -35.14 -102.74
N PHE A 480 -49.43 -36.32 -103.10
CA PHE A 480 -50.82 -36.68 -102.79
C PHE A 480 -51.09 -36.84 -101.29
N ILE A 481 -50.10 -37.29 -100.50
CA ILE A 481 -50.20 -37.38 -99.05
C ILE A 481 -50.19 -35.96 -98.44
N GLU A 482 -49.32 -35.07 -98.91
CA GLU A 482 -49.21 -33.68 -98.43
C GLU A 482 -50.42 -32.82 -98.83
N LEU A 483 -50.94 -33.00 -100.05
CA LEU A 483 -52.15 -32.33 -100.55
C LEU A 483 -53.44 -32.94 -100.00
N MET A 484 -53.37 -34.01 -99.20
CA MET A 484 -54.56 -34.62 -98.62
C MET A 484 -55.24 -33.61 -97.68
N PRO A 485 -56.54 -33.30 -97.89
CA PRO A 485 -57.22 -32.33 -97.05
C PRO A 485 -57.09 -32.73 -95.57
N PRO A 486 -56.59 -31.83 -94.70
CA PRO A 486 -56.32 -32.14 -93.29
C PRO A 486 -57.59 -32.61 -92.56
N GLU A 487 -58.77 -32.14 -93.00
CA GLU A 487 -60.06 -32.57 -92.47
C GLU A 487 -60.35 -34.07 -92.74
N LYS A 488 -59.95 -34.61 -93.91
CA LYS A 488 -60.11 -36.03 -94.21
C LYS A 488 -59.12 -36.89 -93.44
N VAL A 489 -57.89 -36.40 -93.25
CA VAL A 489 -56.85 -37.08 -92.45
C VAL A 489 -57.30 -37.15 -90.99
N GLU A 490 -57.75 -36.04 -90.42
CA GLU A 490 -58.24 -35.99 -89.03
C GLU A 490 -59.47 -36.89 -88.82
N GLN A 491 -60.38 -36.96 -89.80
CA GLN A 491 -61.51 -37.91 -89.74
C GLN A 491 -61.04 -39.36 -89.79
N ALA A 492 -60.11 -39.71 -90.68
CA ALA A 492 -59.55 -41.05 -90.79
C ALA A 492 -58.77 -41.46 -89.52
N GLU A 493 -57.98 -40.55 -88.95
CA GLU A 493 -57.31 -40.73 -87.68
C GLU A 493 -58.31 -40.93 -86.55
N LYS A 494 -59.31 -40.06 -86.39
CA LYS A 494 -60.35 -40.23 -85.37
C LYS A 494 -61.06 -41.57 -85.49
N VAL A 495 -61.34 -42.04 -86.71
CA VAL A 495 -61.96 -43.35 -86.94
C VAL A 495 -61.01 -44.49 -86.57
N LYS A 496 -59.75 -44.47 -87.04
CA LYS A 496 -58.77 -45.51 -86.74
C LYS A 496 -58.39 -45.55 -85.27
N ASP A 497 -58.30 -44.39 -84.64
CA ASP A 497 -57.94 -44.26 -83.23
C ASP A 497 -59.11 -44.65 -82.33
N LYS A 498 -60.36 -44.40 -82.77
CA LYS A 498 -61.57 -44.96 -82.13
C LYS A 498 -61.63 -46.48 -82.30
N GLU A 499 -61.36 -47.02 -83.48
CA GLU A 499 -61.29 -48.46 -83.76
C GLU A 499 -60.21 -49.13 -82.89
N ARG A 500 -59.02 -48.53 -82.80
CA ARG A 500 -57.93 -49.03 -81.97
C ARG A 500 -58.31 -49.03 -80.49
N ARG A 501 -58.85 -47.93 -79.96
CA ARG A 501 -59.32 -47.87 -78.57
C ARG A 501 -60.44 -48.86 -78.30
N GLN A 502 -61.31 -49.10 -79.28
CA GLN A 502 -62.38 -50.08 -79.17
C GLN A 502 -61.83 -51.51 -79.13
N ARG A 503 -60.93 -51.89 -80.07
CA ARG A 503 -60.25 -53.19 -80.04
C ARG A 503 -59.48 -53.42 -78.75
N LEU A 504 -58.76 -52.41 -78.25
CA LEU A 504 -57.97 -52.55 -77.01
C LEU A 504 -58.87 -52.70 -75.76
N ARG A 505 -60.06 -52.08 -75.77
CA ARG A 505 -61.07 -52.29 -74.73
C ARG A 505 -61.71 -53.67 -74.85
N GLU A 506 -62.08 -54.10 -76.05
CA GLU A 506 -62.64 -55.42 -76.32
C GLU A 506 -61.65 -56.53 -75.94
N GLU A 507 -60.39 -56.40 -76.32
CA GLU A 507 -59.32 -57.34 -75.97
C GLU A 507 -59.06 -57.37 -74.46
N LYS A 508 -59.06 -56.21 -73.78
CA LYS A 508 -58.90 -56.17 -72.32
C LYS A 508 -60.10 -56.78 -71.58
N MET A 509 -61.32 -56.53 -72.06
CA MET A 509 -62.54 -57.13 -71.53
C MET A 509 -62.55 -58.64 -71.75
N GLU A 510 -62.17 -59.10 -72.94
CA GLU A 510 -62.10 -60.53 -73.27
C GLU A 510 -60.98 -61.23 -72.49
N ALA A 511 -59.81 -60.61 -72.33
CA ALA A 511 -58.74 -61.14 -71.49
C ALA A 511 -59.16 -61.27 -70.02
N GLN A 512 -59.90 -60.30 -69.48
CA GLN A 512 -60.50 -60.43 -68.15
C GLN A 512 -61.53 -61.55 -68.10
N ARG A 513 -62.38 -61.67 -69.13
CA ARG A 513 -63.40 -62.72 -69.22
C ARG A 513 -62.77 -64.11 -69.28
N VAL A 514 -61.77 -64.31 -70.12
CA VAL A 514 -61.00 -65.57 -70.21
C VAL A 514 -60.29 -65.88 -68.91
N LEU A 515 -59.63 -64.91 -68.25
CA LEU A 515 -59.00 -65.15 -66.96
C LEU A 515 -60.01 -65.51 -65.86
N GLN A 516 -61.20 -64.90 -65.90
CA GLN A 516 -62.30 -65.21 -64.99
C GLN A 516 -62.85 -66.63 -65.27
N GLU A 517 -63.09 -66.96 -66.53
CA GLU A 517 -63.53 -68.28 -66.99
C GLU A 517 -62.50 -69.36 -66.65
N GLU A 518 -61.21 -69.12 -66.87
CA GLU A 518 -60.11 -70.03 -66.53
C GLU A 518 -60.03 -70.25 -65.01
N ARG A 519 -60.18 -69.20 -64.20
CA ARG A 519 -60.25 -69.34 -62.73
C ARG A 519 -61.45 -70.20 -62.31
N VAL A 520 -62.61 -69.94 -62.88
CA VAL A 520 -63.83 -70.71 -62.61
C VAL A 520 -63.65 -72.15 -63.05
N GLN A 521 -63.10 -72.40 -64.23
CA GLN A 521 -62.88 -73.73 -64.79
C GLN A 521 -61.84 -74.52 -64.00
N ARG A 522 -60.72 -73.89 -63.61
CA ARG A 522 -59.70 -74.49 -62.73
C ARG A 522 -60.26 -74.80 -61.34
N ALA A 523 -61.15 -73.95 -60.81
CA ALA A 523 -61.85 -74.23 -59.56
C ALA A 523 -62.83 -75.41 -59.70
N LEU A 524 -63.56 -75.49 -60.81
CA LEU A 524 -64.49 -76.58 -61.13
C LEU A 524 -63.75 -77.91 -61.34
N GLU A 525 -62.61 -77.89 -62.04
CA GLU A 525 -61.75 -79.05 -62.24
C GLU A 525 -61.14 -79.53 -60.93
N ARG A 526 -60.69 -78.61 -60.06
CA ARG A 526 -60.23 -78.94 -58.70
C ARG A 526 -61.36 -79.56 -57.86
N ALA A 527 -62.60 -79.10 -58.02
CA ALA A 527 -63.75 -79.68 -57.33
C ALA A 527 -64.14 -81.07 -57.87
N ARG A 528 -63.96 -81.32 -59.18
CA ARG A 528 -64.22 -82.62 -59.82
C ARG A 528 -63.08 -83.64 -59.62
N ALA A 529 -61.86 -83.18 -59.37
CA ALA A 529 -60.70 -84.04 -59.20
C ALA A 529 -60.86 -84.94 -57.94
N PRO A 530 -60.71 -86.27 -58.07
CA PRO A 530 -60.93 -87.19 -56.96
C PRO A 530 -59.95 -86.91 -55.82
N VAL A 531 -60.50 -86.73 -54.61
CA VAL A 531 -59.74 -86.44 -53.39
C VAL A 531 -58.80 -87.59 -53.07
N LYS A 532 -57.50 -87.40 -53.35
CA LYS A 532 -56.44 -88.36 -53.05
C LYS A 532 -56.26 -88.46 -51.52
N LYS A 533 -56.76 -89.53 -50.92
CA LYS A 533 -56.52 -89.86 -49.50
C LYS A 533 -55.05 -90.26 -49.34
N LYS A 534 -54.29 -89.48 -48.58
CA LYS A 534 -52.91 -89.84 -48.20
C LYS A 534 -52.99 -91.04 -47.24
N THR A 535 -52.74 -92.23 -47.74
CA THR A 535 -52.57 -93.44 -46.91
C THR A 535 -51.17 -93.39 -46.29
N GLY A 536 -51.12 -93.27 -44.97
CA GLY A 536 -49.87 -93.30 -44.21
C GLY A 536 -49.36 -91.93 -43.81
N LYS A 537 -48.72 -91.89 -42.64
CA LYS A 537 -48.14 -90.69 -42.03
C LYS A 537 -46.94 -90.26 -42.90
N PRO A 538 -46.99 -89.10 -43.59
CA PRO A 538 -45.85 -88.62 -44.36
C PRO A 538 -44.66 -88.42 -43.44
N VAL A 539 -43.50 -88.91 -43.84
CA VAL A 539 -42.24 -88.74 -43.09
C VAL A 539 -41.89 -87.25 -43.11
N VAL A 540 -42.02 -86.61 -41.96
CA VAL A 540 -41.69 -85.19 -41.76
C VAL A 540 -40.19 -85.11 -41.52
N PHE A 541 -39.43 -84.73 -42.55
CA PHE A 541 -38.06 -84.26 -42.34
C PHE A 541 -38.12 -82.99 -41.49
N ARG A 542 -37.44 -82.99 -40.35
CA ARG A 542 -37.40 -81.86 -39.42
C ARG A 542 -36.70 -80.68 -40.10
N SER A 543 -37.37 -79.54 -40.17
CA SER A 543 -36.78 -78.29 -40.65
C SER A 543 -35.60 -77.89 -39.76
N ALA A 544 -34.42 -77.69 -40.36
CA ALA A 544 -33.30 -77.05 -39.68
C ALA A 544 -33.69 -75.63 -39.23
N PRO A 545 -33.17 -75.12 -38.10
CA PRO A 545 -33.44 -73.76 -37.64
C PRO A 545 -33.06 -72.73 -38.73
N PRO A 546 -33.82 -71.63 -38.87
CA PRO A 546 -33.59 -70.64 -39.92
C PRO A 546 -32.21 -69.98 -39.74
N GLN A 547 -31.27 -70.34 -40.62
CA GLN A 547 -29.98 -69.68 -40.71
C GLN A 547 -30.18 -68.28 -41.32
N LYS A 548 -29.72 -67.23 -40.62
CA LYS A 548 -29.58 -65.89 -41.20
C LYS A 548 -28.51 -65.94 -42.30
N LYS A 549 -28.91 -66.25 -43.53
CA LYS A 549 -28.02 -66.15 -44.68
C LYS A 549 -28.04 -64.71 -45.19
N LYS A 550 -26.83 -64.16 -45.22
CA LYS A 550 -26.45 -62.89 -45.83
C LYS A 550 -27.04 -62.78 -47.24
N LYS A 551 -27.44 -61.57 -47.61
CA LYS A 551 -27.82 -61.17 -48.97
C LYS A 551 -26.73 -61.69 -49.92
N LYS A 552 -27.04 -62.70 -50.72
CA LYS A 552 -26.27 -62.99 -51.92
C LYS A 552 -26.63 -61.87 -52.88
N GLU A 553 -25.65 -61.08 -53.27
CA GLU A 553 -25.72 -60.37 -54.54
C GLU A 553 -25.86 -61.47 -55.60
N GLU A 554 -27.03 -61.53 -56.22
CA GLU A 554 -27.17 -62.24 -57.49
C GLU A 554 -26.32 -61.48 -58.50
N ASP A 555 -25.46 -62.20 -59.21
CA ASP A 555 -24.60 -61.69 -60.28
C ASP A 555 -25.41 -60.81 -61.25
N THR A 556 -25.34 -59.49 -61.08
CA THR A 556 -25.98 -58.50 -61.96
C THR A 556 -25.35 -58.45 -63.34
N LYS A 557 -24.21 -59.14 -63.54
CA LYS A 557 -23.51 -59.20 -64.83
C LYS A 557 -24.35 -59.73 -65.97
N LYS A 558 -25.24 -60.71 -65.73
CA LYS A 558 -26.03 -61.32 -66.81
C LYS A 558 -27.20 -60.46 -67.27
N LYS A 559 -27.69 -59.58 -66.39
CA LYS A 559 -28.78 -58.66 -66.69
C LYS A 559 -28.25 -57.34 -67.28
N GLU A 560 -27.07 -56.93 -66.84
CA GLU A 560 -26.33 -55.81 -67.45
C GLU A 560 -25.84 -56.16 -68.86
N GLU A 561 -25.42 -57.41 -69.14
CA GLU A 561 -25.11 -57.83 -70.53
C GLU A 561 -26.35 -57.80 -71.44
N ASP A 562 -27.49 -58.38 -71.03
CA ASP A 562 -28.72 -58.35 -71.84
C ASP A 562 -29.24 -56.91 -72.06
N ASP A 563 -29.13 -56.03 -71.06
CA ASP A 563 -29.57 -54.62 -71.17
C ASP A 563 -28.58 -53.76 -71.98
N LEU A 564 -27.27 -54.06 -71.98
CA LEU A 564 -26.30 -53.40 -72.87
C LEU A 564 -26.46 -53.86 -74.32
N GLU A 565 -26.77 -55.14 -74.55
CA GLU A 565 -26.99 -55.69 -75.89
C GLU A 565 -28.30 -55.16 -76.52
N TYR A 566 -29.29 -54.77 -75.69
CA TYR A 566 -30.52 -54.11 -76.15
C TYR A 566 -30.35 -52.61 -76.45
N PHE A 567 -29.41 -51.92 -75.81
CA PHE A 567 -29.24 -50.46 -75.97
C PHE A 567 -28.12 -50.02 -76.91
N TRP A 568 -27.14 -50.88 -77.20
CA TRP A 568 -25.97 -50.54 -78.02
C TRP A 568 -25.79 -51.38 -79.30
N ASN A 569 -26.78 -52.20 -79.67
CA ASN A 569 -26.91 -52.81 -81.00
C ASN A 569 -28.11 -52.27 -81.77
#